data_AF-A0A7C6H3A4-F1
#
_entry.id   AF-A0A7C6H3A4-F1
#
_cell.length_a   1.000
_cell.length_b   1.000
_cell.length_c   1.000
_cell.angle_alpha   90.00
_cell.angle_beta   90.00
_cell.angle_gamma   90.00
#
_symmetry.space_group_name_H-M   'P 1'
#
loop_
_entity.id
_entity.type
_entity.pdbx_description
1 polymer ?
#
loop_
_entity_poly.entity_id
_entity_poly.type
_entity_poly.pdbx_seq_one_letter_code
_entity_poly.pdbx_strand_id
1 'polypeptide(L)'
;MTSRTLTPIALIRAEEWKAIIYYCLTEDTEHNYECPDEHAIVVWTTSDDETAGPSMHGAFNCETSLQTPGFVNVFWLSGNCDRPEGFAWEGNWSPHMARTRFMEMYEKALGKKYAGTRSENRG
;
A
#
# COMPACT_ATOMS: atom_id res chain seq x y z
N MET A 1 -6.20 25.65 -3.71
CA MET A 1 -6.21 24.19 -3.43
C MET A 1 -5.07 23.93 -2.46
N THR A 2 -5.37 23.66 -1.20
CA THR A 2 -4.35 23.25 -0.22
C THR A 2 -3.86 21.88 -0.65
N SER A 3 -2.62 21.82 -1.16
CA SER A 3 -1.94 20.56 -1.42
C SER A 3 -1.93 19.78 -0.10
N ARG A 4 -2.74 18.73 0.00
CA ARG A 4 -2.63 17.77 1.09
C ARG A 4 -1.30 17.07 0.84
N THR A 5 -0.24 17.53 1.48
CA THR A 5 1.05 16.86 1.44
C THR A 5 0.85 15.49 2.08
N LEU A 6 0.69 14.46 1.25
CA LEU A 6 0.61 13.08 1.73
C LEU A 6 1.96 12.75 2.35
N THR A 7 1.94 12.21 3.56
CA THR A 7 3.18 11.78 4.22
C THR A 7 3.53 10.38 3.70
N PRO A 8 4.77 10.16 3.22
CA PRO A 8 5.21 8.83 2.84
C PRO A 8 5.08 7.85 4.02
N ILE A 9 4.56 6.66 3.75
CA ILE A 9 4.49 5.56 4.72
C ILE A 9 5.75 4.68 4.69
N ALA A 10 6.49 4.69 3.58
CA ALA A 10 7.73 3.95 3.40
C ALA A 10 8.68 4.64 2.41
N LEU A 11 9.96 4.30 2.48
CA LEU A 11 11.01 4.68 1.54
C LEU A 11 11.78 3.40 1.17
N ILE A 12 11.71 2.99 -0.09
CA ILE A 12 12.33 1.76 -0.59
C ILE A 12 13.13 2.03 -1.86
N ARG A 13 14.00 1.10 -2.27
CA ARG A 13 14.69 1.25 -3.55
C ARG A 13 13.73 1.06 -4.72
N ALA A 14 14.00 1.74 -5.84
CA ALA A 14 13.14 1.66 -7.02
C ALA A 14 13.03 0.21 -7.55
N GLU A 15 14.10 -0.59 -7.49
CA GLU A 15 14.03 -2.00 -7.87
C GLU A 15 13.19 -2.86 -6.91
N GLU A 16 13.11 -2.48 -5.64
CA GLU A 16 12.28 -3.19 -4.65
C GLU A 16 10.80 -2.95 -4.91
N TRP A 17 10.43 -1.73 -5.29
CA TRP A 17 9.07 -1.42 -5.72
C TRP A 17 8.64 -2.28 -6.92
N LYS A 18 9.51 -2.39 -7.93
CA LYS A 18 9.24 -3.23 -9.11
C LYS A 18 9.03 -4.70 -8.72
N ALA A 19 9.85 -5.23 -7.82
CA ALA A 19 9.68 -6.60 -7.32
C ALA A 19 8.35 -6.80 -6.55
N ILE A 20 7.89 -5.79 -5.80
CA ILE A 20 6.58 -5.84 -5.12
C ILE A 20 5.43 -5.83 -6.14
N ILE A 21 5.51 -5.00 -7.20
CA ILE A 21 4.54 -5.02 -8.30
C ILE A 21 4.47 -6.42 -8.93
N TYR A 22 5.62 -7.03 -9.25
CA TYR A 22 5.65 -8.39 -9.80
C TYR A 22 5.04 -9.43 -8.85
N TYR A 23 5.28 -9.30 -7.54
CA TYR A 23 4.64 -10.15 -6.54
C TYR A 23 3.12 -10.00 -6.57
N CYS A 24 2.59 -8.76 -6.62
CA CYS A 24 1.15 -8.49 -6.66
C CYS A 24 0.45 -8.98 -7.94
N LEU A 25 1.21 -9.27 -9.00
CA LEU A 25 0.70 -9.82 -10.27
C LEU A 25 0.74 -11.36 -10.31
N THR A 26 1.11 -12.03 -9.22
CA THR A 26 1.11 -13.50 -9.14
C THR A 26 -0.29 -14.06 -8.88
N GLU A 27 -0.57 -15.26 -9.39
CA GLU A 27 -1.88 -15.95 -9.25
C GLU A 27 -2.36 -16.06 -7.79
N ASP A 28 -1.45 -16.18 -6.82
CA ASP A 28 -1.79 -16.30 -5.40
C ASP A 28 -2.27 -14.97 -4.77
N THR A 29 -2.12 -13.83 -5.46
CA THR A 29 -2.39 -12.50 -4.91
C THR A 29 -3.23 -11.59 -5.81
N GLU A 30 -3.46 -11.96 -7.06
CA GLU A 30 -4.20 -11.17 -8.06
C GLU A 30 -5.64 -10.82 -7.63
N HIS A 31 -6.26 -11.63 -6.77
CA HIS A 31 -7.61 -11.36 -6.26
C HIS A 31 -7.66 -10.24 -5.21
N ASN A 32 -6.51 -9.90 -4.61
CA ASN A 32 -6.39 -8.88 -3.57
C ASN A 32 -5.78 -7.57 -4.08
N TYR A 33 -5.07 -7.62 -5.21
CA TYR A 33 -4.32 -6.49 -5.74
C TYR A 33 -4.53 -6.30 -7.24
N GLU A 34 -4.61 -5.05 -7.67
CA GLU A 34 -4.53 -4.67 -9.07
C GLU A 34 -3.40 -3.66 -9.26
N CYS A 35 -2.54 -3.87 -10.25
CA CYS A 35 -1.46 -2.94 -10.58
C CYS A 35 -1.77 -2.31 -11.94
N PRO A 36 -2.53 -1.20 -12.00
CA PRO A 36 -2.92 -0.58 -13.27
C PRO A 36 -1.73 -0.01 -14.05
N ASP A 37 -0.64 0.32 -13.34
CA ASP A 37 0.63 0.76 -13.92
C ASP A 37 1.82 0.42 -12.99
N GLU A 38 3.02 0.87 -13.35
CA GLU A 38 4.25 0.64 -12.58
C GLU A 38 4.35 1.51 -11.31
N HIS A 39 3.38 2.37 -10.99
CA HIS A 39 3.43 3.34 -9.90
C HIS A 39 2.32 3.16 -8.86
N ALA A 40 1.34 2.29 -9.11
CA ALA A 40 0.20 2.07 -8.23
C ALA A 40 -0.08 0.58 -7.98
N ILE A 41 -0.39 0.25 -6.72
CA ILE A 41 -0.95 -1.04 -6.30
C ILE A 41 -2.29 -0.75 -5.64
N VAL A 42 -3.37 -1.03 -6.33
CA VAL A 42 -4.74 -0.95 -5.82
C VAL A 42 -5.01 -2.17 -4.96
N VAL A 43 -5.59 -1.97 -3.79
CA VAL A 43 -5.99 -3.02 -2.86
C VAL A 43 -7.51 -3.20 -2.98
N TRP A 44 -7.92 -4.41 -3.34
CA TRP A 44 -9.30 -4.83 -3.40
C TRP A 44 -9.67 -5.58 -2.11
N THR A 45 -10.89 -5.37 -1.63
CA THR A 45 -11.45 -6.11 -0.48
C THR A 45 -12.86 -6.57 -0.79
N THR A 46 -13.28 -7.69 -0.20
CA THR A 46 -14.67 -8.17 -0.27
C THR A 46 -15.45 -7.70 0.95
N SER A 47 -16.75 -7.47 0.78
CA SER A 47 -17.67 -7.13 1.86
C SER A 47 -17.86 -8.35 2.77
N ASP A 48 -18.12 -8.13 4.05
CA ASP A 48 -18.45 -9.23 4.98
C ASP A 48 -19.78 -9.91 4.59
N ASP A 49 -20.67 -9.16 3.92
CA ASP A 49 -21.81 -9.74 3.24
C ASP A 49 -21.30 -10.48 1.99
N GLU A 50 -21.21 -11.82 2.06
CA GLU A 50 -20.74 -12.77 1.03
C GLU A 50 -21.42 -12.65 -0.36
N THR A 51 -22.36 -11.71 -0.51
CA THR A 51 -23.12 -11.43 -1.74
C THR A 51 -22.65 -10.19 -2.49
N ALA A 52 -21.80 -9.34 -1.91
CA ALA A 52 -21.26 -8.16 -2.61
C ALA A 52 -19.90 -8.46 -3.26
N GLY A 53 -19.73 -8.00 -4.50
CA GLY A 53 -18.46 -8.12 -5.24
C GLY A 53 -17.32 -7.30 -4.59
N PRO A 54 -16.07 -7.52 -5.04
CA PRO A 54 -14.91 -6.79 -4.51
C PRO A 54 -15.04 -5.27 -4.72
N SER A 55 -14.61 -4.49 -3.74
CA SER A 55 -14.57 -3.02 -3.75
C SER A 55 -13.15 -2.51 -3.53
N MET A 56 -12.87 -1.32 -4.05
CA MET A 56 -11.56 -0.69 -3.91
C MET A 56 -11.39 -0.15 -2.49
N HIS A 57 -10.43 -0.70 -1.75
CA HIS A 57 -10.12 -0.28 -0.38
C HIS A 57 -9.16 0.92 -0.34
N GLY A 58 -8.21 0.97 -1.27
CA GLY A 58 -7.25 2.06 -1.41
C GLY A 58 -6.09 1.68 -2.31
N ALA A 59 -5.08 2.53 -2.40
CA ALA A 59 -3.92 2.29 -3.26
C ALA A 59 -2.60 2.70 -2.60
N PHE A 60 -1.58 1.86 -2.78
CA PHE A 60 -0.20 2.25 -2.58
C PHE A 60 0.32 2.91 -3.85
N ASN A 61 0.76 4.16 -3.74
CA ASN A 61 1.38 4.88 -4.85
C ASN A 61 2.85 5.15 -4.57
N CYS A 62 3.67 5.16 -5.61
CA CYS A 62 5.08 5.53 -5.48
C CYS A 62 5.43 6.81 -6.24
N GLU A 63 6.34 7.60 -5.67
CA GLU A 63 6.98 8.73 -6.36
C GLU A 63 8.49 8.68 -6.13
N THR A 64 9.27 9.12 -7.13
CA THR A 64 10.73 9.20 -6.98
C THR A 64 11.11 10.12 -5.84
N SER A 65 12.02 9.67 -4.96
CA SER A 65 12.52 10.51 -3.87
C SER A 65 13.48 11.57 -4.39
N LEU A 66 13.15 12.84 -4.14
CA LEU A 66 14.02 13.97 -4.45
C LEU A 66 15.22 14.07 -3.48
N GLN A 67 15.13 13.45 -2.30
CA GLN A 67 16.15 13.52 -1.25
C GLN A 67 17.11 12.34 -1.28
N THR A 68 16.68 11.19 -1.81
CA THR A 68 17.45 9.95 -1.81
C THR A 68 17.43 9.33 -3.22
N PRO A 69 18.42 9.64 -4.08
CA PRO A 69 18.48 9.11 -5.44
C PRO A 69 18.44 7.57 -5.48
N GLY A 70 17.65 7.02 -6.40
CA GLY A 70 17.44 5.56 -6.53
C GLY A 70 16.35 4.98 -5.62
N PHE A 71 15.69 5.81 -4.80
CA PHE A 71 14.60 5.40 -3.92
C PHE A 71 13.27 6.02 -4.36
N VAL A 72 12.18 5.37 -3.96
CA VAL A 72 10.81 5.86 -4.09
C VAL A 72 10.17 6.04 -2.73
N ASN A 73 9.42 7.12 -2.57
CA ASN A 73 8.49 7.32 -1.47
C ASN A 73 7.20 6.56 -1.79
N VAL A 74 6.72 5.78 -0.83
CA VAL A 74 5.43 5.09 -0.95
C VAL A 74 4.40 5.82 -0.13
N PHE A 75 3.24 6.07 -0.73
CA PHE A 75 2.11 6.78 -0.14
C PHE A 75 0.90 5.86 -0.09
N TRP A 76 0.03 6.09 0.89
CA TRP A 76 -1.27 5.44 0.95
C TRP A 76 -2.37 6.44 0.58
N LEU A 77 -3.16 6.06 -0.42
CA LEU A 77 -4.39 6.74 -0.80
C LEU A 77 -5.56 5.87 -0.34
N SER A 78 -6.23 6.30 0.73
CA SER A 78 -7.49 5.70 1.19
C SER A 78 -8.52 5.72 0.06
N GLY A 79 -9.13 4.58 -0.24
CA GLY A 79 -10.21 4.48 -1.21
C GLY A 79 -11.46 5.20 -0.68
N ASN A 80 -12.20 5.84 -1.58
CA ASN A 80 -13.55 6.27 -1.29
C ASN A 80 -14.44 5.02 -1.41
N CYS A 81 -14.59 4.26 -0.33
CA CYS A 81 -15.63 3.23 -0.28
C CYS A 81 -16.99 3.93 -0.11
N ASP A 82 -17.86 3.81 -1.12
CA ASP A 82 -19.20 4.45 -1.10
C ASP A 82 -20.14 3.87 -0.04
N ARG A 83 -19.81 2.69 0.53
CA ARG A 83 -20.59 1.99 1.57
C ARG A 83 -19.68 1.33 2.61
N PRO A 84 -19.05 2.10 3.50
CA PRO A 84 -18.12 1.57 4.49
C PRO A 84 -18.77 0.66 5.55
N GLU A 85 -20.11 0.64 5.66
CA GLU A 85 -20.85 -0.08 6.69
C GLU A 85 -21.00 -1.60 6.45
N GLY A 86 -20.78 -2.08 5.22
CA GLY A 86 -20.85 -3.52 4.87
C GLY A 86 -19.51 -4.26 4.94
N PHE A 87 -18.45 -3.56 5.33
CA PHE A 87 -17.13 -4.12 5.54
C PHE A 87 -16.87 -4.18 7.05
N ALA A 88 -16.20 -5.21 7.55
CA ALA A 88 -15.63 -5.18 8.89
C ALA A 88 -14.92 -3.83 9.03
N TRP A 89 -15.26 -3.07 10.08
CA TRP A 89 -14.97 -1.64 10.32
C TRP A 89 -13.47 -1.23 10.32
N GLU A 90 -12.59 -2.03 9.72
CA GLU A 90 -11.24 -1.75 9.22
C GLU A 90 -11.22 -0.91 7.91
N GLY A 91 -12.41 -0.58 7.38
CA GLY A 91 -12.74 0.00 6.05
C GLY A 91 -12.19 1.39 5.67
N ASN A 92 -11.16 1.88 6.34
CA ASN A 92 -10.22 2.81 5.72
C ASN A 92 -8.90 2.70 6.49
N TRP A 93 -7.90 2.04 5.90
CA TRP A 93 -6.62 1.91 6.57
C TRP A 93 -6.09 3.30 6.88
N SER A 94 -5.90 3.60 8.16
CA SER A 94 -5.08 4.74 8.55
C SER A 94 -3.70 4.58 7.90
N PRO A 95 -2.97 5.68 7.62
CA PRO A 95 -1.62 5.57 7.08
C PRO A 95 -0.71 4.63 7.89
N HIS A 96 -0.93 4.51 9.20
CA HIS A 96 -0.22 3.56 10.06
C HIS A 96 -0.58 2.09 9.75
N MET A 97 -1.86 1.76 9.61
CA MET A 97 -2.29 0.42 9.23
C MET A 97 -1.83 0.05 7.83
N ALA A 98 -1.97 0.98 6.88
CA ALA A 98 -1.49 0.81 5.52
C ALA A 98 0.03 0.58 5.49
N ARG A 99 0.78 1.29 6.35
CA ARG A 99 2.20 1.04 6.54
C ARG A 99 2.47 -0.38 7.02
N THR A 100 1.80 -0.86 8.06
CA THR A 100 1.98 -2.24 8.56
C THR A 100 1.71 -3.26 7.47
N ARG A 101 0.61 -3.11 6.72
CA ARG A 101 0.26 -3.98 5.59
C ARG A 101 1.28 -3.92 4.46
N PHE A 102 1.79 -2.73 4.15
CA PHE A 102 2.86 -2.56 3.17
C PHE A 102 4.14 -3.29 3.61
N MET A 103 4.49 -3.27 4.90
CA MET A 103 5.67 -4.00 5.38
C MET A 103 5.48 -5.51 5.29
N GLU A 104 4.30 -6.04 5.62
CA GLU A 104 3.99 -7.46 5.42
C GLU A 104 4.14 -7.88 3.95
N MET A 105 3.62 -7.04 3.03
CA MET A 105 3.77 -7.24 1.59
C MET A 105 5.23 -7.18 1.15
N TYR A 106 6.00 -6.20 1.63
CA TYR A 106 7.43 -6.06 1.36
C TYR A 106 8.20 -7.32 1.77
N GLU A 107 7.94 -7.83 2.97
CA GLU A 107 8.62 -9.02 3.48
C GLU A 107 8.31 -10.27 2.67
N LYS A 108 7.04 -10.44 2.26
CA LYS A 108 6.62 -11.56 1.39
C LYS A 108 7.23 -11.46 0.00
N ALA A 109 7.20 -10.29 -0.62
CA ALA A 109 7.69 -10.08 -1.97
C ALA A 109 9.21 -10.23 -2.09
N LEU A 110 9.96 -9.79 -1.06
CA LEU A 110 11.42 -9.70 -1.12
C LEU A 110 12.16 -10.72 -0.26
N GLY A 111 11.45 -11.49 0.57
CA GLY A 111 12.03 -12.47 1.48
C GLY A 111 12.93 -11.86 2.56
N LYS A 112 12.77 -10.57 2.87
CA LYS A 112 13.60 -9.84 3.84
C LYS A 112 12.81 -8.77 4.58
N LYS A 113 13.22 -8.50 5.83
CA LYS A 113 12.60 -7.47 6.67
C LYS A 113 12.81 -6.06 6.13
N TYR A 114 11.79 -5.22 6.25
CA TYR A 114 11.91 -3.80 5.93
C TYR A 114 12.84 -3.11 6.94
N ALA A 115 13.92 -2.49 6.46
CA ALA A 115 14.97 -1.91 7.30
C ALA A 115 14.60 -0.55 7.94
N GLY A 116 13.40 -0.01 7.67
CA GLY A 116 12.99 1.32 8.12
C GLY A 116 12.50 1.41 9.56
N THR A 117 12.79 0.43 10.43
CA THR A 117 12.82 0.62 11.88
C THR A 117 14.12 1.32 12.30
N ARG A 118 14.34 2.54 11.81
CA ARG A 118 15.30 3.47 12.42
C ARG A 118 14.53 4.66 12.99
N SER A 119 14.45 4.67 14.32
CA SER A 119 14.12 5.77 15.24
C SER A 119 12.64 6.11 15.49
N GLU A 120 11.97 5.28 16.30
CA GLU A 120 11.07 5.75 17.38
C GLU A 120 11.85 6.02 18.69
N ASN A 121 13.15 6.31 18.62
CA ASN A 121 13.90 6.87 19.74
C ASN A 121 14.00 8.39 19.55
N ARG A 122 12.90 9.09 19.79
CA ARG A 122 12.91 10.48 20.26
C ARG A 122 12.05 10.53 21.52
N GLY A 123 12.72 10.61 22.66
CA GLY A 123 12.17 10.68 24.00
C GLY A 123 13.26 10.37 24.99
#